data_AF-A0A8H5KR28-F1
#
_entry.id   AF-A0A8H5KR28-F1
#
_cell.length_a   1.000
_cell.length_b   1.000
_cell.length_c   1.000
_cell.angle_alpha   90.00
_cell.angle_beta   90.00
_cell.angle_gamma   90.00
#
_symmetry.space_group_name_H-M   'P 1'
#
loop_
_entity.id
_entity.type
_entity.pdbx_description
1 polymer ?
#
loop_
_entity_poly.entity_id
_entity_poly.type
_entity_poly.pdbx_seq_one_letter_code
_entity_poly.pdbx_strand_id
1 'polypeptide(L)'
;MLAQEEPLPPFPIDLGVSLIFPRPNETYRPVYPFPIVFSLTGAAKAWPYGFRFSWSIEGNWSSGIKVEDLPYDEAYLPERGYSSGSLKPADEPYYYIIGTDLIMNTSSTTWELGWSLSVLQECSPEEGGHSYWKTGYLNFSISPDGSLPSFKPKDACPIEIHHLRFLDNRTTPKSVTEGRISESCVVVADVEGEGDSCSVNTGSELENLVTTEMLKHAQCPGNQSWPDEENLLGPDSCRELYPSPKESAEGGAQFALPYAATSIILGALVTVVFFM
;
A
#
# COMPACT_ATOMS: atom_id res chain seq x y z
N MET A 1 -8.12 -24.08 27.68
CA MET A 1 -6.71 -24.16 27.26
C MET A 1 -6.22 -22.74 27.08
N LEU A 2 -5.36 -22.27 27.98
CA LEU A 2 -4.67 -21.00 27.78
C LEU A 2 -3.71 -21.22 26.62
N ALA A 3 -3.76 -20.36 25.60
CA ALA A 3 -2.75 -20.36 24.55
C ALA A 3 -1.38 -20.23 25.23
N GLN A 4 -0.50 -21.17 24.93
CA GLN A 4 0.87 -21.11 25.42
C GLN A 4 1.50 -19.88 24.75
N GLU A 5 1.76 -18.85 25.55
CA GLU A 5 2.40 -17.62 25.10
C GLU A 5 3.76 -18.01 24.49
N GLU A 6 3.94 -17.72 23.20
CA GLU A 6 5.21 -18.04 22.53
C GLU A 6 6.35 -17.29 23.24
N PRO A 7 7.50 -17.93 23.48
CA PRO A 7 8.62 -17.27 24.13
C PRO A 7 9.08 -16.08 23.28
N LEU A 8 9.29 -14.93 23.94
CA LEU A 8 9.74 -13.71 23.28
C LEU A 8 11.07 -13.94 22.53
N PRO A 9 11.27 -13.31 21.35
CA PRO A 9 12.50 -13.45 20.58
C PRO A 9 13.72 -13.01 21.40
N PRO A 10 14.87 -13.71 21.28
CA PRO A 10 16.11 -13.28 21.92
C PRO A 10 16.66 -12.03 21.23
N PHE A 11 17.23 -11.11 22.01
CA PHE A 11 17.97 -9.95 21.51
C PHE A 11 19.39 -10.34 21.01
N PRO A 12 19.99 -9.59 20.07
CA PRO A 12 19.43 -8.40 19.42
C PRO A 12 18.37 -8.72 18.34
N ILE A 13 17.49 -7.76 18.08
CA ILE A 13 16.48 -7.83 17.02
C ILE A 13 16.75 -6.70 16.03
N ASP A 14 16.90 -7.05 14.75
CA ASP A 14 17.07 -6.09 13.68
C ASP A 14 15.73 -5.87 12.96
N LEU A 15 15.25 -4.63 12.98
CA LEU A 15 14.07 -4.17 12.25
C LEU A 15 14.53 -3.32 11.06
N GLY A 16 14.46 -3.90 9.87
CA GLY A 16 14.77 -3.21 8.61
C GLY A 16 13.49 -2.75 7.93
N VAL A 17 13.52 -1.55 7.34
CA VAL A 17 12.47 -1.05 6.45
C VAL A 17 13.13 -0.69 5.13
N SER A 18 12.68 -1.33 4.06
CA SER A 18 13.10 -1.03 2.70
C SER A 18 11.93 -0.51 1.88
N LEU A 19 12.19 0.49 1.06
CA LEU A 19 11.28 0.96 0.04
C LEU A 19 11.53 0.19 -1.26
N ILE A 20 10.46 -0.42 -1.78
CA ILE A 20 10.49 -1.13 -3.06
C ILE A 20 9.98 -0.21 -4.18
N PHE A 21 8.90 0.54 -3.92
CA PHE A 21 8.28 1.43 -4.90
C PHE A 21 7.52 2.57 -4.21
N PRO A 22 7.52 3.81 -4.72
CA PRO A 22 8.27 4.32 -5.87
C PRO A 22 9.78 4.43 -5.60
N ARG A 23 10.59 4.63 -6.64
CA ARG A 23 12.05 4.83 -6.51
C ARG A 23 12.43 6.30 -6.71
N PRO A 24 13.50 6.77 -6.04
CA PRO A 24 13.94 8.15 -6.12
C PRO A 24 14.35 8.51 -7.54
N ASN A 25 13.93 9.70 -7.97
CA ASN A 25 14.25 10.28 -9.27
C ASN A 25 13.78 9.45 -10.47
N GLU A 26 12.85 8.52 -10.27
CA GLU A 26 12.17 7.82 -11.37
C GLU A 26 10.88 8.54 -11.76
N THR A 27 10.47 8.35 -13.02
CA THR A 27 9.22 8.87 -13.56
C THR A 27 8.29 7.71 -13.91
N TYR A 28 7.08 7.72 -13.35
CA TYR A 28 6.07 6.69 -13.56
C TYR A 28 4.86 7.21 -14.31
N ARG A 29 4.13 6.28 -14.93
CA ARG A 29 2.80 6.61 -15.48
C ARG A 29 1.78 6.78 -14.35
N PRO A 30 0.80 7.68 -14.52
CA PRO A 30 -0.33 7.78 -13.60
C PRO A 30 -1.25 6.58 -13.81
N VAL A 31 -1.08 5.53 -13.00
CA VAL A 31 -1.96 4.35 -13.01
C VAL A 31 -2.89 4.39 -11.80
N TYR A 32 -4.08 3.80 -11.94
CA TYR A 32 -5.06 3.71 -10.87
C TYR A 32 -5.24 2.28 -10.36
N PRO A 33 -5.24 2.05 -9.04
CA PRO A 33 -4.65 2.90 -8.00
C PRO A 33 -3.13 2.98 -8.15
N PHE A 34 -2.49 4.02 -7.62
CA PHE A 34 -1.03 4.11 -7.64
C PHE A 34 -0.44 3.40 -6.40
N PRO A 35 0.53 2.48 -6.55
CA PRO A 35 1.02 1.72 -5.43
C PRO A 35 2.13 2.46 -4.67
N ILE A 36 2.21 2.23 -3.37
CA ILE A 36 3.38 2.50 -2.52
C ILE A 36 3.70 1.20 -1.79
N VAL A 37 4.94 0.74 -1.87
CA VAL A 37 5.34 -0.60 -1.44
C VAL A 37 6.60 -0.54 -0.59
N PHE A 38 6.44 -0.91 0.68
CA PHE A 38 7.54 -1.13 1.61
C PHE A 38 7.65 -2.61 1.96
N SER A 39 8.85 -3.03 2.34
CA SER A 39 9.09 -4.32 3.01
C SER A 39 9.72 -4.10 4.38
N LEU A 40 9.20 -4.78 5.39
CA LEU A 40 9.76 -4.80 6.72
C LEU A 40 10.34 -6.18 7.00
N THR A 41 11.63 -6.22 7.36
CA THR A 41 12.35 -7.44 7.73
C THR A 41 12.58 -7.46 9.24
N GLY A 42 12.35 -8.61 9.87
CA GLY A 42 12.43 -8.74 11.33
C GLY A 42 11.23 -8.13 12.07
N ALA A 43 10.20 -7.72 11.31
CA ALA A 43 8.95 -7.19 11.84
C ALA A 43 8.25 -8.20 12.76
N ALA A 44 8.26 -9.49 12.45
CA ALA A 44 7.65 -10.54 13.26
C ALA A 44 8.26 -10.59 14.66
N LYS A 45 9.59 -10.41 14.74
CA LYS A 45 10.33 -10.40 16.01
C LYS A 45 10.18 -9.08 16.75
N ALA A 46 10.12 -7.96 16.03
CA ALA A 46 9.96 -6.63 16.61
C ALA A 46 8.53 -6.35 17.08
N TRP A 47 7.53 -7.04 16.52
CA TRP A 47 6.10 -6.80 16.76
C TRP A 47 5.68 -6.75 18.23
N PRO A 48 6.11 -7.70 19.10
CA PRO A 48 5.75 -7.69 20.52
C PRO A 48 6.27 -6.49 21.29
N TYR A 49 7.26 -5.78 20.74
CA TYR A 49 7.89 -4.63 21.37
C TYR A 49 7.28 -3.30 20.92
N GLY A 50 6.41 -3.32 19.91
CA GLY A 50 5.70 -2.16 19.40
C GLY A 50 6.61 -1.21 18.62
N PHE A 51 6.26 -0.99 17.36
CA PHE A 51 6.80 0.10 16.54
C PHE A 51 5.65 0.78 15.80
N ARG A 52 5.86 2.01 15.36
CA ARG A 52 4.96 2.72 14.46
C ARG A 52 5.74 3.18 13.25
N PHE A 53 5.33 2.73 12.08
CA PHE A 53 5.82 3.19 10.80
C PHE A 53 4.73 4.00 10.11
N SER A 54 4.98 5.25 9.79
CA SER A 54 4.06 6.09 9.01
C SER A 54 4.69 6.48 7.69
N TRP A 55 3.83 6.74 6.71
CA TRP A 55 4.22 7.31 5.43
C TRP A 55 3.29 8.48 5.12
N SER A 56 3.78 9.38 4.28
CA SER A 56 3.00 10.46 3.68
C SER A 56 3.39 10.60 2.22
N ILE A 57 2.46 11.00 1.37
CA ILE A 57 2.74 11.37 -0.01
C ILE A 57 2.14 12.74 -0.28
N GLU A 58 2.91 13.60 -0.96
CA GLU A 58 2.50 14.97 -1.24
C GLU A 58 2.84 15.37 -2.69
N GLY A 59 1.89 16.01 -3.38
CA GLY A 59 2.05 16.46 -4.75
C GLY A 59 2.43 17.94 -4.87
N ASN A 60 3.51 18.23 -5.62
CA ASN A 60 3.93 19.51 -6.20
C ASN A 60 3.63 20.80 -5.40
N TRP A 61 4.67 21.34 -4.75
CA TRP A 61 4.75 22.71 -4.23
C TRP A 61 4.83 23.75 -5.37
N SER A 62 3.83 23.83 -6.25
CA SER A 62 3.80 24.92 -7.23
C SER A 62 3.37 26.22 -6.55
N SER A 63 4.15 27.29 -6.75
CA SER A 63 3.88 28.59 -6.13
C SER A 63 2.49 29.09 -6.53
N GLY A 64 1.58 29.19 -5.56
CA GLY A 64 0.19 29.65 -5.78
C GLY A 64 -0.90 28.66 -5.38
N ILE A 65 -0.55 27.40 -5.07
CA ILE A 65 -1.45 26.44 -4.44
C ILE A 65 -1.51 26.75 -2.93
N LYS A 66 -2.72 26.81 -2.35
CA LYS A 66 -2.85 26.90 -0.88
C LYS A 66 -2.44 25.57 -0.28
N VAL A 67 -1.81 25.58 0.90
CA VAL A 67 -1.39 24.35 1.60
C VAL A 67 -2.56 23.37 1.80
N GLU A 68 -3.77 23.91 1.97
CA GLU A 68 -5.03 23.14 2.10
C GLU A 68 -5.44 22.37 0.83
N ASP A 69 -4.94 22.79 -0.34
CA ASP A 69 -5.30 22.23 -1.65
C ASP A 69 -4.20 21.28 -2.19
N LEU A 70 -3.15 21.01 -1.42
CA LEU A 70 -2.09 20.08 -1.80
C LEU A 70 -2.61 18.64 -1.72
N PRO A 71 -2.48 17.82 -2.78
CA PRO A 71 -2.78 16.40 -2.70
C PRO A 71 -1.90 15.75 -1.64
N TYR A 72 -2.50 15.29 -0.54
CA TYR A 72 -1.82 14.73 0.62
C TYR A 72 -2.57 13.50 1.13
N ASP A 73 -1.83 12.43 1.40
CA ASP A 73 -2.34 11.20 2.01
C ASP A 73 -1.29 10.65 2.97
N GLU A 74 -1.75 10.06 4.05
CA GLU A 74 -0.91 9.51 5.10
C GLU A 74 -1.59 8.31 5.76
N ALA A 75 -0.78 7.34 6.17
CA ALA A 75 -1.26 6.29 7.06
C ALA A 75 -0.12 5.78 7.95
N TYR A 76 -0.48 4.87 8.86
CA TYR A 76 0.44 4.29 9.82
C TYR A 76 0.20 2.80 10.01
N LEU A 77 1.29 2.08 10.24
CA LEU A 77 1.38 0.68 10.56
C LEU A 77 2.03 0.50 11.94
N PRO A 78 1.46 -0.31 12.85
CA PRO A 78 0.13 -0.89 12.78
C PRO A 78 -0.96 0.18 12.94
N GLU A 79 -2.12 -0.04 12.31
CA GLU A 79 -3.29 0.87 12.33
C GLU A 79 -3.90 1.07 13.74
N ARG A 80 -3.55 0.21 14.70
CA ARG A 80 -3.87 0.42 16.12
C ARG A 80 -2.58 0.42 16.93
N GLY A 81 -2.40 1.47 17.73
CA GLY A 81 -1.21 1.67 18.54
C GLY A 81 -1.01 0.65 19.65
N TYR A 82 -1.99 -0.20 20.01
CA TYR A 82 -1.85 -1.12 21.14
C TYR A 82 -1.56 -2.56 20.68
N SER A 83 -0.29 -2.97 20.75
CA SER A 83 0.20 -4.32 20.40
C SER A 83 0.00 -5.39 21.49
N SER A 84 -0.77 -5.11 22.56
CA SER A 84 -1.01 -6.09 23.64
C SER A 84 -1.95 -7.25 23.25
N GLY A 85 -2.59 -7.16 22.09
CA GLY A 85 -3.35 -8.26 21.52
C GLY A 85 -2.43 -9.16 20.71
N SER A 86 -2.80 -10.44 20.58
CA SER A 86 -2.23 -11.35 19.59
C SER A 86 -2.55 -10.84 18.17
N LEU A 87 -1.89 -9.78 17.75
CA LEU A 87 -1.72 -9.50 16.33
C LEU A 87 -0.95 -10.71 15.82
N LYS A 88 -1.55 -11.46 14.88
CA LYS A 88 -0.85 -12.55 14.20
C LYS A 88 0.49 -11.97 13.75
N PRO A 89 1.64 -12.56 14.14
CA PRO A 89 2.93 -12.06 13.70
C PRO A 89 2.88 -11.87 12.19
N ALA A 90 3.41 -10.73 11.74
CA ALA A 90 3.62 -10.52 10.33
C ALA A 90 4.36 -11.72 9.74
N ASP A 91 3.85 -12.33 8.67
CA ASP A 91 4.60 -13.35 7.94
C ASP A 91 5.81 -12.65 7.29
N GLU A 92 7.02 -13.23 7.39
CA GLU A 92 8.26 -12.60 6.94
C GLU A 92 8.57 -12.92 5.46
N PRO A 93 9.07 -11.96 4.65
CA PRO A 93 9.12 -10.52 4.93
C PRO A 93 7.72 -9.90 4.88
N TYR A 94 7.48 -8.89 5.71
CA TYR A 94 6.19 -8.21 5.73
C TYR A 94 6.13 -7.12 4.66
N TYR A 95 5.25 -7.26 3.66
CA TYR A 95 5.01 -6.21 2.69
C TYR A 95 3.90 -5.27 3.17
N TYR A 96 4.23 -3.98 3.29
CA TYR A 96 3.24 -2.94 3.50
C TYR A 96 2.93 -2.29 2.15
N ILE A 97 1.80 -2.71 1.57
CA ILE A 97 1.33 -2.30 0.25
C ILE A 97 0.15 -1.36 0.43
N ILE A 98 0.24 -0.19 -0.19
CA ILE A 98 -0.77 0.87 -0.14
C ILE A 98 -1.16 1.21 -1.57
N GLY A 99 -2.46 1.36 -1.82
CA GLY A 99 -2.98 2.02 -3.02
C GLY A 99 -3.41 3.44 -2.69
N THR A 100 -3.12 4.40 -3.56
CA THR A 100 -3.61 5.77 -3.42
C THR A 100 -4.22 6.28 -4.73
N ASP A 101 -5.26 7.09 -4.58
CA ASP A 101 -6.01 7.70 -5.68
C ASP A 101 -5.46 9.08 -6.04
N LEU A 102 -4.59 9.63 -5.19
CA LEU A 102 -4.11 11.01 -5.28
C LEU A 102 -3.41 11.35 -6.60
N ILE A 103 -2.78 10.36 -7.22
CA ILE A 103 -2.06 10.54 -8.48
C ILE A 103 -3.03 10.72 -9.66
N MET A 104 -4.29 10.31 -9.51
CA MET A 104 -5.30 10.49 -10.53
C MET A 104 -5.87 11.91 -10.51
N ASN A 105 -6.10 12.46 -11.70
CA ASN A 105 -6.76 13.76 -11.91
C ASN A 105 -6.09 14.96 -11.21
N THR A 106 -4.79 14.85 -10.93
CA THR A 106 -3.95 15.92 -10.38
C THR A 106 -3.15 16.65 -11.47
N SER A 107 -2.81 17.92 -11.22
CA SER A 107 -1.83 18.66 -12.02
C SER A 107 -0.39 18.48 -11.52
N SER A 108 -0.22 17.79 -10.39
CA SER A 108 1.09 17.54 -9.78
C SER A 108 1.91 16.54 -10.59
N THR A 109 3.05 17.00 -11.09
CA THR A 109 4.00 16.15 -11.84
C THR A 109 5.16 15.64 -10.98
N THR A 110 5.43 16.30 -9.86
CA THR A 110 6.47 15.93 -8.89
C THR A 110 5.84 15.59 -7.55
N TRP A 111 6.35 14.55 -6.91
CA TRP A 111 5.80 14.00 -5.68
C TRP A 111 6.91 13.76 -4.65
N GLU A 112 6.63 14.10 -3.41
CA GLU A 112 7.47 13.74 -2.26
C GLU A 112 6.80 12.59 -1.51
N LEU A 113 7.54 11.51 -1.25
CA LEU A 113 7.14 10.43 -0.35
C LEU A 113 7.95 10.58 0.93
N GLY A 114 7.27 10.87 2.03
CA GLY A 114 7.82 10.94 3.38
C GLY A 114 7.54 9.67 4.18
N TRP A 115 8.34 9.43 5.21
CA TRP A 115 8.12 8.36 6.18
C TRP A 115 8.69 8.67 7.55
N SER A 116 8.20 7.96 8.56
CA SER A 116 8.68 8.02 9.94
C SER A 116 8.61 6.64 10.59
N LEU A 117 9.71 6.21 11.23
CA LEU A 117 9.71 5.03 12.10
C LEU A 117 9.89 5.49 13.54
N SER A 118 9.04 5.02 14.46
CA SER A 118 9.18 5.27 15.88
C SER A 118 8.98 4.04 16.76
N VAL A 119 9.70 4.01 17.89
CA VAL A 119 9.59 2.99 18.94
C VAL A 119 9.68 3.66 20.31
N LEU A 120 9.03 3.06 21.31
CA LEU A 120 9.13 3.53 22.69
C LEU A 120 10.49 3.09 23.26
N GLN A 121 11.37 4.05 23.57
CA GLN A 121 12.74 3.77 24.04
C GLN A 121 12.86 3.85 25.56
N GLU A 122 12.43 4.97 26.15
CA GLU A 122 12.55 5.18 27.59
C GLU A 122 11.20 5.00 28.27
N CYS A 123 11.14 4.02 29.17
CA CYS A 123 9.99 3.72 30.01
C CYS A 123 9.73 4.78 31.11
N SER A 124 10.07 6.05 30.87
CA SER A 124 10.00 7.10 31.89
C SER A 124 8.55 7.59 32.10
N PRO A 125 8.04 7.58 33.35
CA PRO A 125 6.73 8.14 33.69
C PRO A 125 6.64 9.66 33.50
N GLU A 126 7.75 10.37 33.62
CA GLU A 126 7.76 11.83 33.80
C GLU A 126 7.65 12.61 32.48
N GLU A 127 7.87 11.96 31.33
CA GLU A 127 7.86 12.59 30.00
C GLU A 127 7.04 11.79 28.96
N GLY A 128 6.00 11.06 29.38
CA GLY A 128 5.17 10.30 28.43
C GLY A 128 5.92 9.19 27.68
N GLY A 129 7.11 8.82 28.16
CA GLY A 129 8.07 7.93 27.52
C GLY A 129 8.79 8.57 26.32
N HIS A 130 10.13 8.54 26.32
CA HIS A 130 10.87 9.01 25.15
C HIS A 130 10.74 7.98 24.03
N SER A 131 10.32 8.46 22.86
CA SER A 131 10.27 7.66 21.65
C SER A 131 11.51 7.96 20.81
N TYR A 132 12.17 6.91 20.34
CA TYR A 132 13.02 7.06 19.17
C TYR A 132 12.10 7.36 17.98
N TRP A 133 12.44 8.37 17.17
CA TRP A 133 11.83 8.57 15.87
C TRP A 133 12.90 8.91 14.84
N LYS A 134 12.72 8.46 13.61
CA LYS A 134 13.53 8.90 12.49
C LYS A 134 12.65 9.06 11.27
N THR A 135 12.85 10.16 10.56
CA THR A 135 12.11 10.51 9.36
C THR A 135 13.00 10.49 8.14
N GLY A 136 12.39 10.34 6.97
CA GLY A 136 13.05 10.47 5.69
C GLY A 136 12.06 10.87 4.61
N TYR A 137 12.58 11.26 3.46
CA TYR A 137 11.80 11.61 2.29
C TYR A 137 12.56 11.31 1.01
N LEU A 138 11.84 11.17 -0.10
CA LEU A 138 12.39 11.12 -1.44
C LEU A 138 11.42 11.74 -2.43
N ASN A 139 11.95 12.06 -3.61
CA ASN A 139 11.16 12.60 -4.70
C ASN A 139 11.06 11.63 -5.87
N PHE A 140 9.90 11.59 -6.51
CA PHE A 140 9.67 10.93 -7.79
C PHE A 140 8.76 11.81 -8.67
N SER A 141 8.51 11.39 -9.90
CA SER A 141 7.68 12.16 -10.83
C SER A 141 6.67 11.29 -11.56
N ILE A 142 5.63 11.92 -12.08
CA ILE A 142 4.56 11.30 -12.86
C ILE A 142 4.46 11.97 -14.23
N SER A 143 4.36 11.16 -15.28
CA SER A 143 4.20 11.62 -16.66
C SER A 143 3.50 10.53 -17.49
N PRO A 144 2.67 10.88 -18.49
CA PRO A 144 2.12 9.90 -19.45
C PRO A 144 3.21 9.06 -20.14
N ASP A 145 4.39 9.65 -20.36
CA ASP A 145 5.55 8.97 -20.98
C ASP A 145 6.41 8.21 -19.96
N GLY A 146 6.00 8.17 -18.70
CA GLY A 146 6.70 7.46 -17.63
C GLY A 146 6.73 5.94 -17.82
N SER A 147 7.42 5.26 -16.91
CA SER A 147 7.39 3.80 -16.84
C SER A 147 6.19 3.29 -16.03
N LEU A 148 5.64 2.13 -16.38
CA LEU A 148 4.68 1.45 -15.51
C LEU A 148 5.34 1.03 -14.19
N PRO A 149 4.57 0.92 -13.09
CA PRO A 149 5.09 0.38 -11.84
C PRO A 149 5.79 -0.96 -12.05
N SER A 150 6.99 -1.08 -11.49
CA SER A 150 7.77 -2.30 -11.52
C SER A 150 8.43 -2.49 -10.16
N PHE A 151 8.23 -3.67 -9.59
CA PHE A 151 8.74 -3.98 -8.25
C PHE A 151 10.09 -4.70 -8.30
N LYS A 152 10.52 -5.12 -9.51
CA LYS A 152 11.86 -5.64 -9.74
C LYS A 152 12.82 -4.48 -9.95
N PRO A 153 13.74 -4.24 -9.01
CA PRO A 153 14.75 -3.21 -9.21
C PRO A 153 15.63 -3.54 -10.43
N LYS A 154 15.87 -2.53 -11.28
CA LYS A 154 16.77 -2.59 -12.44
C LYS A 154 18.22 -2.75 -11.95
N ASP A 155 18.66 -3.99 -11.75
CA ASP A 155 20.03 -4.36 -11.33
C ASP A 155 20.47 -3.82 -9.95
N ALA A 156 19.51 -3.43 -9.11
CA ALA A 156 19.75 -2.89 -7.76
C ALA A 156 18.93 -3.67 -6.73
N CYS A 157 19.12 -3.39 -5.43
CA CYS A 157 18.27 -3.91 -4.37
C CYS A 157 17.22 -2.86 -3.98
N PRO A 158 16.13 -3.24 -3.28
CA PRO A 158 15.30 -2.29 -2.57
C PRO A 158 16.13 -1.32 -1.73
N ILE A 159 15.63 -0.10 -1.54
CA ILE A 159 16.36 0.94 -0.82
C ILE A 159 16.07 0.76 0.66
N GLU A 160 17.07 0.40 1.46
CA GLU A 160 16.92 0.43 2.91
C GLU A 160 16.78 1.88 3.37
N ILE A 161 15.60 2.23 3.89
CA ILE A 161 15.27 3.57 4.37
C ILE A 161 15.44 3.70 5.87
N HIS A 162 15.36 2.58 6.60
CA HIS A 162 15.63 2.50 8.04
C HIS A 162 16.18 1.13 8.44
N HIS A 163 17.06 1.14 9.44
CA HIS A 163 17.49 -0.07 10.13
C HIS A 163 17.67 0.21 11.61
N LEU A 164 16.82 -0.42 12.43
CA LEU A 164 16.82 -0.22 13.88
C LEU A 164 17.15 -1.52 14.60
N ARG A 165 18.21 -1.50 15.41
CA ARG A 165 18.62 -2.63 16.23
C ARG A 165 18.13 -2.48 17.67
N PHE A 166 17.28 -3.39 18.12
CA PHE A 166 16.89 -3.50 19.51
C PHE A 166 17.93 -4.37 20.24
N LEU A 167 18.45 -3.84 21.34
CA LEU A 167 19.50 -4.46 22.14
C LEU A 167 18.94 -5.16 23.39
N ASP A 168 17.84 -4.65 23.92
CA ASP A 168 17.20 -5.15 25.14
C ASP A 168 15.77 -4.59 25.24
N ASN A 169 14.97 -5.07 26.21
CA ASN A 169 13.69 -4.47 26.57
C ASN A 169 13.53 -4.21 28.07
N ARG A 170 12.59 -3.33 28.40
CA ARG A 170 12.17 -3.03 29.78
C ARG A 170 10.65 -3.00 29.82
N THR A 171 10.06 -3.40 30.95
CA THR A 171 8.61 -3.29 31.14
C THR A 171 8.18 -1.83 31.23
N THR A 172 7.20 -1.44 30.42
CA THR A 172 6.63 -0.08 30.43
C THR A 172 5.75 0.13 31.67
N PRO A 173 6.09 1.06 32.58
CA PRO A 173 5.27 1.36 33.76
C PRO A 173 3.85 1.72 33.37
N LYS A 174 2.86 1.29 34.17
CA LYS A 174 1.43 1.58 33.90
C LYS A 174 1.09 3.08 33.87
N SER A 175 1.93 3.91 34.48
CA SER A 175 1.80 5.38 34.47
C SER A 175 2.12 6.01 33.12
N VAL A 176 2.84 5.31 32.22
CA VAL A 176 3.07 5.77 30.85
C VAL A 176 1.82 5.44 30.02
N THR A 177 1.02 6.47 29.74
CA THR A 177 -0.23 6.38 28.97
C THR A 177 -0.13 7.02 27.61
N GLU A 178 0.61 8.12 27.50
CA GLU A 178 0.90 8.80 26.23
C GLU A 178 1.97 8.01 25.46
N GLY A 179 1.85 7.89 24.14
CA GLY A 179 2.83 7.17 23.31
C GLY A 179 3.00 5.66 23.60
N ARG A 180 2.26 5.08 24.56
CA ARG A 180 2.35 3.66 24.94
C ARG A 180 1.85 2.78 23.80
N ILE A 181 2.78 2.29 22.99
CA ILE A 181 2.48 1.37 21.88
C ILE A 181 2.67 -0.12 22.20
N SER A 182 3.26 -0.41 23.37
CA SER A 182 3.65 -1.74 23.82
C SER A 182 3.78 -1.78 25.34
N GLU A 183 3.70 -2.99 25.91
CA GLU A 183 4.00 -3.27 27.32
C GLU A 183 5.51 -3.29 27.61
N SER A 184 6.34 -3.16 26.57
CA SER A 184 7.79 -3.04 26.64
C SER A 184 8.28 -1.74 25.97
N CYS A 185 9.33 -1.14 26.52
CA CYS A 185 10.18 -0.19 25.80
C CYS A 185 11.48 -0.88 25.42
N VAL A 186 12.09 -0.47 24.31
CA VAL A 186 13.29 -1.09 23.76
C VAL A 186 14.51 -0.22 23.99
N VAL A 187 15.65 -0.84 24.30
CA VAL A 187 16.95 -0.17 24.20
C VAL A 187 17.39 -0.29 22.75
N VAL A 188 17.52 0.83 22.05
CA VAL A 188 18.00 0.86 20.67
C VAL A 188 19.50 1.13 20.61
N ALA A 189 20.18 0.63 19.59
CA ALA A 189 21.58 0.96 19.34
C ALA A 189 21.74 2.43 18.89
N ASP A 190 22.82 3.09 19.33
CA ASP A 190 23.12 4.49 18.97
C ASP A 190 23.49 4.66 17.49
N VAL A 191 24.03 3.60 16.87
CA VAL A 191 24.40 3.56 15.46
C VAL A 191 23.44 2.62 14.76
N GLU A 192 22.83 3.09 13.66
CA GLU A 192 22.00 2.25 12.81
C GLU A 192 22.80 1.05 12.31
N GLY A 193 22.14 -0.11 12.29
CA GLY A 193 22.68 -1.28 11.63
C GLY A 193 22.67 -1.10 10.10
N GLU A 194 23.18 -2.11 9.42
CA GLU A 194 23.03 -2.27 7.98
C GLU A 194 22.32 -3.59 7.76
N GLY A 195 21.21 -3.56 7.01
CA GLY A 195 20.46 -4.75 6.67
C GLY A 195 20.79 -5.22 5.26
N ASP A 196 20.33 -6.43 4.96
CA ASP A 196 20.45 -6.98 3.61
C ASP A 196 19.15 -6.73 2.84
N SER A 197 19.00 -5.54 2.27
CA SER A 197 17.82 -5.20 1.47
C SER A 197 17.69 -6.08 0.22
N CYS A 198 18.79 -6.69 -0.25
CA CYS A 198 18.80 -7.60 -1.39
C CYS A 198 18.16 -8.96 -1.07
N SER A 199 18.03 -9.31 0.22
CA SER A 199 17.33 -10.52 0.66
C SER A 199 15.82 -10.46 0.46
N VAL A 200 15.26 -9.26 0.24
CA VAL A 200 13.83 -9.06 0.04
C VAL A 200 13.40 -9.60 -1.33
N ASN A 201 12.46 -10.55 -1.32
CA ASN A 201 11.90 -11.10 -2.56
C ASN A 201 11.09 -10.03 -3.30
N THR A 202 11.54 -9.62 -4.48
CA THR A 202 10.84 -8.66 -5.35
C THR A 202 10.28 -9.33 -6.62
N GLY A 203 10.15 -10.65 -6.58
CA GLY A 203 9.72 -11.48 -7.70
C GLY A 203 8.20 -11.45 -7.96
N SER A 204 7.72 -12.43 -8.72
CA SER A 204 6.31 -12.54 -9.14
C SER A 204 5.32 -12.67 -7.99
N GLU A 205 5.77 -13.15 -6.83
CA GLU A 205 4.93 -13.23 -5.64
C GLU A 205 4.53 -11.82 -5.15
N LEU A 206 5.49 -10.90 -5.07
CA LEU A 206 5.21 -9.51 -4.74
C LEU A 206 4.34 -8.84 -5.81
N GLU A 207 4.61 -9.07 -7.09
CA GLU A 207 3.76 -8.56 -8.19
C GLU A 207 2.30 -8.98 -8.01
N ASN A 208 2.04 -10.25 -7.61
CA ASN A 208 0.71 -10.76 -7.34
C ASN A 208 0.07 -10.13 -6.08
N LEU A 209 0.85 -9.95 -5.01
CA LEU A 209 0.37 -9.29 -3.79
C LEU A 209 -0.02 -7.83 -4.06
N VAL A 210 0.80 -7.09 -4.80
CA VAL A 210 0.49 -5.70 -5.15
C VAL A 210 -0.74 -5.64 -6.04
N THR A 211 -0.81 -6.47 -7.08
CA THR A 211 -2.00 -6.57 -7.96
C THR A 211 -3.26 -6.82 -7.15
N THR A 212 -3.22 -7.77 -6.21
CA THR A 212 -4.36 -8.11 -5.35
C THR A 212 -4.79 -6.92 -4.50
N GLU A 213 -3.84 -6.22 -3.88
CA GLU A 213 -4.16 -5.08 -3.02
C GLU A 213 -4.66 -3.87 -3.82
N MET A 214 -4.11 -3.63 -5.02
CA MET A 214 -4.59 -2.55 -5.90
C MET A 214 -6.02 -2.81 -6.40
N LEU A 215 -6.33 -4.04 -6.79
CA LEU A 215 -7.70 -4.42 -7.19
C LEU A 215 -8.66 -4.33 -6.01
N LYS A 216 -8.23 -4.72 -4.81
CA LYS A 216 -9.02 -4.59 -3.58
C LYS A 216 -9.29 -3.12 -3.25
N HIS A 217 -8.28 -2.25 -3.36
CA HIS A 217 -8.42 -0.81 -3.17
C HIS A 217 -9.43 -0.20 -4.17
N ALA A 218 -9.30 -0.55 -5.45
CA ALA A 218 -10.23 -0.14 -6.50
C ALA A 218 -11.60 -0.84 -6.46
N GLN A 219 -11.83 -1.74 -5.49
CA GLN A 219 -13.06 -2.52 -5.34
C GLN A 219 -13.40 -3.37 -6.59
N CYS A 220 -12.38 -3.82 -7.30
CA CYS A 220 -12.49 -4.66 -8.47
C CYS A 220 -12.55 -6.15 -8.11
N PRO A 221 -13.13 -7.00 -8.97
CA PRO A 221 -12.96 -8.45 -8.87
C PRO A 221 -11.47 -8.85 -8.92
N GLY A 222 -11.04 -9.77 -8.06
CA GLY A 222 -9.63 -10.19 -7.97
C GLY A 222 -9.10 -10.98 -9.16
N ASN A 223 -9.93 -11.28 -10.17
CA ASN A 223 -9.51 -11.95 -11.41
C ASN A 223 -9.15 -10.96 -12.55
N GLN A 224 -9.16 -9.67 -12.27
CA GLN A 224 -8.76 -8.63 -13.21
C GLN A 224 -7.24 -8.43 -13.23
N SER A 225 -6.75 -7.72 -14.24
CA SER A 225 -5.35 -7.27 -14.30
C SER A 225 -5.19 -5.89 -13.69
N TRP A 226 -4.03 -5.66 -13.08
CA TRP A 226 -3.56 -4.34 -12.68
C TRP A 226 -2.05 -4.24 -12.97
N PRO A 227 -1.54 -3.08 -13.45
CA PRO A 227 -2.29 -1.90 -13.89
C PRO A 227 -3.08 -2.19 -15.17
N ASP A 228 -4.25 -1.57 -15.31
CA ASP A 228 -5.08 -1.61 -16.51
C ASP A 228 -5.36 -0.17 -16.95
N GLU A 229 -4.48 0.34 -17.83
CA GLU A 229 -4.52 1.74 -18.29
C GLU A 229 -5.75 2.05 -19.18
N GLU A 230 -6.45 1.03 -19.67
CA GLU A 230 -7.61 1.22 -20.55
C GLU A 230 -8.92 1.26 -19.77
N ASN A 231 -9.04 0.43 -18.73
CA ASN A 231 -10.28 0.23 -18.01
C ASN A 231 -10.26 0.86 -16.61
N LEU A 232 -9.10 0.93 -15.93
CA LEU A 232 -8.96 1.50 -14.59
C LEU A 232 -8.45 2.94 -14.66
N LEU A 233 -9.37 3.87 -14.94
CA LEU A 233 -9.10 5.30 -15.10
C LEU A 233 -9.35 6.12 -13.82
N GLY A 234 -9.95 5.52 -12.80
CA GLY A 234 -10.19 6.17 -11.51
C GLY A 234 -11.11 5.37 -10.58
N PRO A 235 -11.49 5.95 -9.43
CA PRO A 235 -12.23 5.26 -8.38
C PRO A 235 -13.56 4.65 -8.78
N ASP A 236 -14.24 5.24 -9.76
CA ASP A 236 -15.54 4.75 -10.22
C ASP A 236 -15.42 3.68 -11.31
N SER A 237 -14.24 3.47 -11.90
CA SER A 237 -14.04 2.58 -13.05
C SER A 237 -14.54 1.17 -12.80
N CYS A 238 -14.20 0.55 -11.67
CA CYS A 238 -14.62 -0.83 -11.41
C CYS A 238 -16.11 -0.98 -11.11
N ARG A 239 -16.74 0.01 -10.48
CA ARG A 239 -18.18 0.01 -10.27
C ARG A 239 -18.94 0.08 -11.59
N GLU A 240 -18.43 0.84 -12.56
CA GLU A 240 -19.03 0.97 -13.89
C GLU A 240 -18.83 -0.30 -14.74
N LEU A 241 -17.64 -0.90 -14.69
CA LEU A 241 -17.31 -2.11 -15.45
C LEU A 241 -17.98 -3.36 -14.90
N TYR A 242 -18.14 -3.43 -13.58
CA TYR A 242 -18.63 -4.60 -12.86
C TYR A 242 -19.75 -4.22 -11.88
N PRO A 243 -20.90 -3.73 -12.37
CA PRO A 243 -22.00 -3.33 -11.52
C PRO A 243 -22.50 -4.52 -10.70
N SER A 244 -22.79 -4.27 -9.42
CA SER A 244 -23.31 -5.33 -8.56
C SER A 244 -24.70 -5.79 -9.07
N PRO A 245 -25.08 -7.06 -8.86
CA PRO A 245 -26.39 -7.56 -9.29
C PRO A 245 -27.57 -6.77 -8.69
N LYS A 246 -27.37 -6.11 -7.54
CA LYS A 246 -28.38 -5.26 -6.90
C LYS A 246 -28.56 -3.94 -7.64
N GLU A 247 -27.48 -3.33 -8.13
CA GLU A 247 -27.54 -2.06 -8.88
C GLU A 247 -28.04 -2.27 -10.32
N SER A 248 -27.72 -3.41 -10.94
CA SER A 248 -28.24 -3.78 -12.26
C SER A 248 -29.75 -4.06 -12.24
N ALA A 249 -30.32 -4.43 -11.07
CA ALA A 249 -31.75 -4.66 -10.91
C ALA A 249 -32.56 -3.36 -10.71
N GLU A 250 -31.95 -2.31 -10.14
CA GLU A 250 -32.60 -1.01 -9.93
C GLU A 250 -32.39 -0.02 -11.10
N GLY A 251 -31.33 -0.19 -11.91
CA GLY A 251 -31.07 0.60 -13.12
C GLY A 251 -31.67 0.04 -14.43
N GLY A 252 -32.29 -1.14 -14.37
CA GLY A 252 -32.86 -1.86 -15.52
C GLY A 252 -34.18 -1.30 -16.05
N ALA A 253 -34.30 0.01 -16.23
CA ALA A 253 -35.47 0.61 -16.88
C ALA A 253 -35.18 1.96 -17.56
N GLN A 254 -34.05 2.14 -18.27
CA GLN A 254 -33.91 3.18 -19.31
C GLN A 254 -32.57 3.10 -20.08
N PHE A 255 -32.41 2.10 -20.94
CA PHE A 255 -31.60 2.29 -22.15
C PHE A 255 -32.43 1.85 -23.35
N ALA A 256 -33.18 2.81 -23.88
CA ALA A 256 -33.76 2.73 -25.21
C ALA A 256 -32.59 2.74 -26.21
N LEU A 257 -32.31 1.59 -26.83
CA LEU A 257 -31.54 1.54 -28.08
C LEU A 257 -32.28 2.37 -29.14
N PRO A 258 -31.65 3.36 -29.79
CA PRO A 258 -32.27 3.98 -30.95
C PRO A 258 -32.14 3.05 -32.16
N TYR A 259 -33.28 2.77 -32.77
CA TYR A 259 -33.42 2.13 -34.08
C TYR A 259 -32.68 2.90 -35.18
N ALA A 260 -31.95 2.18 -36.03
CA ALA A 260 -31.90 2.34 -37.50
C ALA A 260 -30.92 1.29 -38.08
N ALA A 261 -31.08 0.66 -39.24
CA ALA A 261 -32.17 0.37 -40.16
C ALA A 261 -31.58 -0.59 -41.22
N THR A 262 -32.43 -1.47 -41.77
CA THR A 262 -32.40 -2.04 -43.14
C THR A 262 -31.29 -3.00 -43.64
N SER A 263 -31.70 -4.28 -43.76
CA SER A 263 -31.80 -5.10 -44.98
C SER A 263 -30.56 -5.47 -45.84
N ILE A 264 -30.26 -6.78 -45.94
CA ILE A 264 -30.06 -7.50 -47.22
C ILE A 264 -30.67 -8.92 -47.12
N ILE A 265 -31.43 -9.26 -48.17
CA ILE A 265 -32.21 -10.47 -48.45
C ILE A 265 -31.32 -11.56 -49.08
N LEU A 266 -31.54 -12.85 -48.75
CA LEU A 266 -31.48 -13.94 -49.75
C LEU A 266 -32.18 -15.20 -49.22
N GLY A 267 -33.40 -15.43 -49.72
CA GLY A 267 -34.18 -16.63 -49.48
C GLY A 267 -35.13 -16.86 -50.65
N ALA A 268 -34.60 -17.42 -51.74
CA ALA A 268 -35.39 -17.94 -52.85
C ALA A 268 -35.51 -19.45 -52.67
N LEU A 269 -36.72 -19.95 -52.42
CA LEU A 269 -37.11 -21.30 -52.81
C LEU A 269 -38.62 -21.34 -53.03
N VAL A 270 -38.96 -21.51 -54.30
CA VAL A 270 -40.27 -21.49 -54.91
C VAL A 270 -41.06 -22.75 -54.52
N THR A 271 -42.30 -22.53 -54.11
CA THR A 271 -43.36 -23.53 -53.98
C THR A 271 -43.76 -24.10 -55.34
N VAL A 272 -43.88 -25.42 -55.45
CA VAL A 272 -44.68 -26.07 -56.49
C VAL A 272 -45.72 -26.94 -55.80
N VAL A 273 -46.98 -26.50 -55.89
CA VAL A 273 -48.19 -27.29 -55.65
C VAL A 273 -48.72 -27.67 -57.02
N PHE A 274 -48.97 -28.96 -57.26
CA PHE A 274 -49.96 -29.38 -58.26
C PHE A 274 -50.80 -30.53 -57.71
N PHE A 275 -52.11 -30.32 -57.83
CA PHE A 275 -53.19 -31.26 -57.63
C PHE A 275 -53.10 -32.44 -58.61
N MET A 276 -53.38 -33.65 -58.11
CA MET A 276 -54.29 -34.62 -58.74
C MET A 276 -54.73 -35.64 -57.70
#